data_AF-A0A8X6S4U6-F1
#
_entry.id   AF-A0A8X6S4U6-F1
#
_cell.length_a   1.000
_cell.length_b   1.000
_cell.length_c   1.000
_cell.angle_alpha   90.00
_cell.angle_beta   90.00
_cell.angle_gamma   90.00
#
_symmetry.space_group_name_H-M   'P 1'
#
loop_
_entity.id
_entity.type
_entity.pdbx_description
1 polymer ?
#
loop_
_entity_poly.entity_id
_entity_poly.type
_entity_poly.pdbx_seq_one_letter_code
_entity_poly.pdbx_strand_id
1 'polypeptide(L)' 'MLWSRQQWAFTVEAYFSNDRSVVAVQRAFRRHFDIPPRGHVPDRKCDLMEDDAFRAMGMSLKQGKDL' A
#
# COMPACT_ATOMS: atom_id res chain seq x y z
N MET A 1 2.59 -4.20 13.85
CA MET A 1 1.49 -3.26 13.59
C MET A 1 0.55 -3.90 12.60
N LEU A 2 -0.73 -3.99 12.91
CA LEU A 2 -1.73 -4.43 11.94
C LEU A 2 -2.40 -3.18 11.37
N TRP A 3 -2.15 -2.87 10.11
CA TRP A 3 -2.84 -1.76 9.46
C TRP A 3 -4.27 -2.16 9.11
N SER A 4 -5.16 -1.17 9.03
CA SER A 4 -6.52 -1.44 8.59
C SER A 4 -6.56 -1.80 7.11
N ARG A 5 -7.62 -2.52 6.68
CA ARG A 5 -7.87 -2.82 5.26
C ARG A 5 -7.91 -1.54 4.41
N GLN A 6 -8.43 -0.44 4.95
CA GLN A 6 -8.50 0.85 4.25
C GLN A 6 -7.11 1.47 4.06
N GLN A 7 -6.26 1.41 5.08
CA GLN A 7 -4.87 1.87 4.99
C GLN A 7 -4.09 1.06 3.96
N TRP A 8 -4.32 -0.26 3.93
CA TRP A 8 -3.74 -1.15 2.92
C TRP A 8 -4.19 -0.79 1.50
N ALA A 9 -5.50 -0.68 1.27
CA ALA A 9 -6.06 -0.35 -0.03
C ALA A 9 -5.52 0.98 -0.57
N PHE A 10 -5.52 2.02 0.27
CA PHE A 10 -4.95 3.32 -0.07
C PHE A 10 -3.47 3.19 -0.49
N THR A 11 -2.69 2.39 0.25
CA THR A 11 -1.26 2.28 0.00
C THR A 11 -0.97 1.58 -1.33
N VAL A 12 -1.72 0.52 -1.65
CA VAL A 12 -1.61 -0.20 -2.93
C VAL A 12 -1.99 0.72 -4.09
N GLU A 13 -3.14 1.40 -4.01
CA GLU A 13 -3.60 2.34 -5.04
C GLU A 13 -2.59 3.47 -5.24
N ALA A 14 -2.16 4.12 -4.16
CA ALA A 14 -1.19 5.20 -4.22
C ALA A 14 0.15 4.74 -4.82
N TYR A 15 0.58 3.50 -4.56
CA TYR A 15 1.82 2.97 -5.11
C TYR A 15 1.77 2.85 -6.63
N PHE A 16 0.68 2.30 -7.18
CA PHE A 16 0.51 2.20 -8.63
C PHE A 16 0.24 3.55 -9.28
N SER A 17 -0.46 4.47 -8.61
CA SER A 17 -0.72 5.82 -9.14
C SER A 17 0.47 6.78 -9.09
N ASN A 18 1.54 6.47 -8.33
CA ASN A 18 2.73 7.32 -8.18
C ASN A 18 3.99 6.65 -8.74
N ASP A 19 3.89 5.97 -9.87
CA ASP A 19 5.02 5.31 -10.55
C ASP A 19 5.86 4.41 -9.62
N ARG A 20 5.21 3.75 -8.65
CA ARG A 20 5.86 2.87 -7.66
C ARG A 20 6.84 3.61 -6.74
N SER A 21 6.66 4.91 -6.55
CA SER A 21 7.48 5.73 -5.65
C SER A 21 7.03 5.59 -4.18
N VAL A 22 7.82 4.87 -3.37
CA VAL A 22 7.57 4.70 -1.93
C VAL A 22 7.50 6.04 -1.19
N VAL A 23 8.35 6.99 -1.55
CA VAL A 23 8.38 8.31 -0.91
C VAL A 23 7.10 9.10 -1.22
N ALA A 24 6.58 9.00 -2.45
CA ALA A 24 5.32 9.64 -2.82
C ALA A 24 4.14 9.02 -2.05
N VAL A 25 4.11 7.70 -1.94
CA VAL A 25 3.12 6.96 -1.14
C VAL A 25 3.14 7.37 0.32
N GLN A 26 4.32 7.43 0.96
CA GLN A 26 4.47 7.88 2.33
C GLN A 26 3.91 9.29 2.56
N ARG A 27 4.22 10.21 1.63
CA ARG A 27 3.71 11.60 1.69
C ARG A 27 2.19 11.64 1.54
N ALA A 28 1.64 10.90 0.58
CA ALA A 28 0.20 10.83 0.35
C ALA A 28 -0.53 10.20 1.54
N PHE A 29 -0.01 9.09 2.07
CA PHE A 29 -0.55 8.38 3.22
C PHE A 29 -0.57 9.28 4.47
N ARG A 30 0.54 9.95 4.74
CA ARG A 30 0.67 10.86 5.88
C ARG A 30 -0.33 12.00 5.81
N ARG A 31 -0.58 12.55 4.61
CA ARG A 31 -1.58 13.59 4.40
C ARG A 31 -3.01 13.06 4.50
N HIS A 32 -3.28 11.86 4.00
CA HIS A 32 -4.63 11.29 3.97
C HIS A 32 -5.13 10.85 5.36
N PHE A 33 -4.26 10.26 6.17
CA PHE A 33 -4.60 9.75 7.51
C PHE A 33 -4.18 10.68 8.65
N ASP A 34 -3.78 11.92 8.33
CA ASP A 34 -3.31 12.94 9.28
C ASP A 34 -2.24 12.41 10.26
N ILE A 35 -1.25 11.69 9.71
CA ILE A 35 -0.21 11.05 10.53
C ILE A 35 0.79 12.12 10.99
N PRO A 36 1.11 12.21 12.30
CA PRO A 36 2.06 13.20 12.81
C PRO A 36 3.49 12.97 12.26
N PRO A 37 4.42 13.93 12.40
CA PRO A 37 5.77 13.84 11.81
C PRO A 37 6.59 12.60 12.20
N ARG A 38 6.34 12.05 13.39
CA ARG A 38 6.95 10.80 13.88
C ARG A 38 6.00 9.61 13.86
N GLY A 39 4.83 9.78 13.26
CA GLY A 39 3.85 8.71 13.13
C GLY A 39 4.30 7.70 12.07
N HIS A 40 3.81 6.48 12.23
CA HIS A 40 4.19 5.38 11.35
C HIS A 40 3.56 5.54 9.97
N VAL A 41 4.38 5.33 8.94
CA VAL A 41 3.99 5.35 7.53
C VAL A 41 4.44 4.07 6.86
N PRO A 42 3.87 3.72 5.70
CA PRO A 42 4.36 2.61 4.89
C PRO A 42 5.84 2.73 4.56
N ASP A 43 6.62 1.68 4.75
CA ASP A 43 8.02 1.64 4.33
C ASP A 43 8.24 0.62 3.22
N ARG A 44 9.44 0.61 2.62
CA ARG A 44 9.78 -0.34 1.54
C ARG A 44 9.79 -1.79 2.04
N LYS A 45 10.05 -2.02 3.33
CA LYS A 45 9.99 -3.34 4.00
C LYS A 45 8.56 -3.79 4.30
N CYS A 46 7.57 -3.02 3.90
CA CYS A 46 6.22 -3.54 3.70
C CYS A 46 6.19 -4.52 2.50
N ASP A 47 7.22 -5.33 2.29
CA ASP A 47 7.22 -6.52 1.42
C ASP A 47 6.11 -7.52 1.83
N LEU A 48 5.46 -7.30 2.98
CA LEU A 48 4.20 -7.96 3.40
C LEU A 48 2.92 -7.34 2.80
N MET A 49 3.03 -6.27 1.97
CA MET A 49 1.89 -5.70 1.23
C MET A 49 1.21 -6.73 0.36
N GLU A 50 1.96 -7.70 -0.16
CA GLU A 50 1.49 -8.52 -1.25
C GLU A 50 0.59 -9.67 -0.80
N ASP A 51 0.70 -10.17 0.44
CA ASP A 51 -0.17 -11.27 0.87
C ASP A 51 -1.42 -10.78 1.60
N ASP A 52 -1.27 -9.88 2.58
CA ASP A 52 -2.41 -9.43 3.40
C ASP A 52 -3.24 -8.35 2.70
N ALA A 53 -2.64 -7.42 1.97
CA ALA A 53 -3.43 -6.44 1.21
C ALA A 53 -4.14 -7.11 0.04
N PHE A 54 -3.51 -8.07 -0.64
CA PHE A 54 -4.11 -8.80 -1.78
C PHE A 54 -5.25 -9.72 -1.32
N ARG A 55 -5.09 -10.40 -0.18
CA ARG A 55 -6.15 -11.20 0.46
C ARG A 55 -7.27 -10.34 1.04
N ALA A 56 -6.95 -9.13 1.53
CA ALA A 56 -7.94 -8.19 2.02
C ALA A 56 -8.70 -7.47 0.89
N MET A 57 -8.07 -7.21 -0.25
CA MET A 57 -8.68 -6.46 -1.34
C MET A 57 -9.49 -7.36 -2.29
N GLY A 58 -9.33 -8.69 -2.21
CA GLY A 58 -10.03 -9.63 -3.09
C GLY A 58 -9.68 -9.46 -4.57
N MET A 59 -8.63 -8.69 -4.87
CA MET A 59 -8.16 -8.44 -6.22
C MET A 59 -7.31 -9.63 -6.67
N SER A 60 -7.99 -10.65 -7.19
CA SER A 60 -7.32 -11.72 -7.92
C SER A 60 -6.79 -11.14 -9.24
N LEU A 61 -5.51 -10.75 -9.28
CA LEU A 61 -4.81 -10.76 -10.56
C LEU A 61 -4.67 -12.23 -10.94
N LYS A 62 -5.57 -12.70 -11.80
CA LYS A 62 -5.31 -13.91 -12.59
C LYS A 62 -3.95 -13.68 -13.25
N GLN A 63 -2.97 -14.46 -12.83
CA GLN A 63 -1.69 -14.55 -13.50
C GLN A 63 -2.01 -15.00 -14.93
N GLY A 64 -1.97 -14.06 -15.88
CA GLY A 64 -2.02 -14.36 -17.29
C GLY A 64 -0.77 -15.16 -17.62
N LYS A 65 -0.88 -16.49 -17.54
CA LYS A 65 0.01 -17.40 -18.24
C LYS A 65 -0.40 -17.35 -19.70
N ASP A 66 0.25 -16.50 -20.45
CA ASP A 66 0.40 -16.65 -21.90
C ASP A 66 1.74 -16.00 -22.26
N LEU A 67 2.76 -16.86 -22.41
CA LEU A 67 3.81 -16.85 -23.44
C LEU A 67 4.52 -18.22 -23.40
#